data_AF-A0A916H679-F1
#
_entry.id   AF-A0A916H679-F1
#
_cell.length_a   1.000
_cell.length_b   1.000
_cell.length_c   1.000
_cell.angle_alpha   90.00
_cell.angle_beta   90.00
_cell.angle_gamma   90.00
#
_symmetry.space_group_name_H-M   'P 1'
#
loop_
_entity.id
_entity.type
_entity.pdbx_description
1 polymer ?
#
loop_
_entity_poly.entity_id
_entity_poly.type
_entity_poly.pdbx_seq_one_letter_code
_entity_poly.pdbx_strand_id
1 'polypeptide(L)'
;MDAKTKGIIATIAAVVLCGCPGLFMCFFGATTLAASQTPGAEIDVFGSSDPTSAMTMGIVFLCLSIIFILIPIVVGFFMFRKKPEVVIESNEPLPPAS
;
A
#
# COMPACT_ATOMS: atom_id res chain seq x y z
N MET A 1 -7.28 22.51 -8.16
CA MET A 1 -6.35 21.36 -8.32
C MET A 1 -7.01 20.36 -9.25
N ASP A 2 -6.35 20.01 -10.35
CA ASP A 2 -6.91 19.10 -11.37
C ASP A 2 -7.15 17.69 -10.81
N ALA A 3 -8.16 16.99 -11.34
CA ALA A 3 -8.54 15.66 -10.87
C ALA A 3 -7.43 14.63 -11.08
N LYS A 4 -6.63 14.77 -12.14
CA LYS A 4 -5.48 13.90 -12.42
C LYS A 4 -4.36 14.19 -11.41
N THR A 5 -4.05 15.46 -11.17
CA THR A 5 -3.04 15.85 -10.15
C THR A 5 -3.40 15.31 -8.76
N LYS A 6 -4.67 15.40 -8.35
CA LYS A 6 -5.14 14.87 -7.07
C LYS A 6 -4.99 13.35 -6.96
N GLY A 7 -5.32 12.61 -8.02
CA GLY A 7 -5.19 11.15 -8.05
C GLY A 7 -3.73 10.69 -7.98
N ILE A 8 -2.82 11.40 -8.67
CA ILE A 8 -1.38 11.13 -8.61
C ILE A 8 -0.85 11.37 -7.20
N ILE A 9 -1.17 12.51 -6.59
CA ILE A 9 -0.72 12.83 -5.22
C ILE A 9 -1.25 11.80 -4.21
N ALA A 10 -2.53 11.41 -4.32
CA ALA A 10 -3.12 10.41 -3.43
C ALA A 10 -2.42 9.04 -3.56
N THR A 11 -2.08 8.64 -4.78
CA THR A 11 -1.38 7.37 -5.03
C THR A 11 0.06 7.41 -4.52
N ILE A 12 0.79 8.50 -4.75
CA ILE A 12 2.15 8.68 -4.21
C ILE A 12 2.12 8.68 -2.68
N ALA A 13 1.20 9.41 -2.07
CA ALA A 13 1.05 9.44 -0.62
C ALA A 13 0.74 8.04 -0.06
N ALA A 14 -0.14 7.27 -0.70
CA ALA A 14 -0.42 5.90 -0.32
C ALA A 14 0.84 5.01 -0.45
N VAL A 15 1.57 5.07 -1.57
CA VAL A 15 2.78 4.27 -1.76
C VAL A 15 3.86 4.62 -0.73
N VAL A 16 4.07 5.90 -0.41
CA VAL A 16 5.09 6.31 0.58
C VAL A 16 4.68 5.92 2.00
N LEU A 17 3.41 6.14 2.36
CA LEU A 17 2.91 5.91 3.72
C LEU A 17 2.63 4.44 4.02
N CYS A 18 2.28 3.62 3.02
CA CYS A 18 2.00 2.21 3.25
C CYS A 18 2.67 1.22 2.29
N GLY A 19 2.93 1.58 1.03
CA GLY A 19 3.66 0.70 0.10
C GLY A 19 5.11 0.42 0.54
N CYS A 20 5.91 1.46 0.75
CA CYS A 20 7.31 1.36 1.20
C CYS A 20 7.48 0.66 2.56
N PRO A 21 6.80 1.10 3.65
CA PRO A 21 6.92 0.41 4.93
C PRO A 21 6.31 -1.00 4.88
N GLY A 22 5.25 -1.22 4.08
CA GLY A 22 4.68 -2.55 3.84
C GLY A 22 5.69 -3.50 3.19
N LEU A 23 6.38 -3.08 2.13
CA LEU A 23 7.42 -3.90 1.49
C LEU A 23 8.58 -4.20 2.45
N PHE A 24 9.05 -3.22 3.21
CA PHE A 24 10.10 -3.44 4.21
C PHE A 24 9.66 -4.47 5.27
N MET A 25 8.45 -4.32 5.81
CA MET A 25 7.87 -5.30 6.74
C MET A 25 7.68 -6.68 6.11
N CYS A 26 7.40 -6.76 4.81
CA CYS A 26 7.27 -8.02 4.10
C CYS A 26 8.60 -8.78 4.07
N PHE A 27 9.68 -8.12 3.65
CA PHE A 27 11.01 -8.72 3.62
C PHE A 27 11.49 -9.07 5.04
N PHE A 28 11.32 -8.15 5.99
CA PHE A 28 11.68 -8.39 7.38
C PHE A 28 10.91 -9.56 7.98
N GLY A 29 9.59 -9.60 7.82
CA GLY A 29 8.77 -10.71 8.31
C GLY A 29 9.13 -12.05 7.67
N ALA A 30 9.44 -12.06 6.37
CA ALA A 30 9.89 -13.26 5.67
C ALA A 30 11.25 -13.77 6.17
N THR A 31 12.22 -12.88 6.38
CA THR A 31 13.54 -13.28 6.90
C THR A 31 13.47 -13.72 8.35
N THR A 32 12.68 -13.06 9.21
CA THR A 32 12.46 -13.49 10.60
C THR A 32 11.78 -14.86 10.65
N LEU A 33 10.79 -15.10 9.77
CA LEU A 33 10.15 -16.41 9.67
C LEU A 33 11.13 -17.49 9.21
N ALA A 34 11.96 -17.21 8.20
CA ALA A 34 12.99 -18.15 7.75
C ALA A 34 14.04 -18.43 8.84
N ALA A 35 14.46 -17.40 9.58
CA ALA A 35 15.38 -17.53 10.70
C ALA A 35 14.81 -18.40 11.83
N SER A 36 13.50 -18.31 12.10
CA SER A 36 12.83 -19.15 13.11
C SER A 36 12.92 -20.66 12.84
N GLN A 37 13.12 -21.05 11.59
CA GLN A 37 13.21 -22.44 11.16
C GLN A 37 14.66 -22.91 10.96
N THR A 38 15.65 -22.02 11.16
CA THR A 38 17.07 -22.32 10.92
C THR A 38 17.73 -22.81 12.22
N PRO A 39 18.23 -24.07 12.28
CA PRO A 39 18.91 -24.58 13.46
C PRO A 39 20.18 -23.78 13.78
N GLY A 40 20.34 -23.38 15.04
CA GLY A 40 21.53 -22.63 15.49
C GLY A 40 21.53 -21.14 15.13
N ALA A 41 20.41 -20.59 14.64
CA ALA A 41 20.27 -19.15 14.51
C ALA A 41 20.26 -18.48 15.90
N GLU A 42 21.03 -17.42 16.08
CA GLU A 42 20.91 -16.54 17.24
C GLU A 42 19.64 -15.71 17.07
N ILE A 43 18.57 -16.17 17.69
CA ILE A 43 17.27 -15.50 17.68
C ILE A 43 17.18 -14.67 18.96
N ASP A 44 16.99 -13.37 18.80
CA ASP A 44 16.61 -12.47 19.90
C ASP A 44 15.41 -11.64 19.47
N VAL A 45 14.26 -11.97 20.05
CA VAL A 45 13.01 -11.24 19.86
C VAL A 45 12.66 -10.58 21.18
N PHE A 46 13.09 -9.33 21.34
CA PHE A 46 12.84 -8.53 22.55
C PHE A 46 13.29 -9.22 23.86
N GLY A 47 14.40 -9.97 23.83
CA GLY A 47 14.94 -10.71 24.98
C GLY A 47 14.50 -12.16 25.07
N SER A 48 13.67 -12.66 24.14
CA SER A 48 13.30 -14.08 24.03
C SER A 48 14.10 -14.76 22.91
N SER A 49 14.74 -15.87 23.25
CA SER A 49 15.47 -16.74 22.31
C SER A 49 14.63 -17.90 21.78
N ASP A 50 13.32 -17.87 22.01
CA ASP A 50 12.43 -18.94 21.59
C ASP A 50 12.12 -18.82 20.09
N PRO A 51 12.25 -19.90 19.30
CA PRO A 51 11.96 -19.87 17.87
C PRO A 51 10.49 -19.53 17.57
N THR A 52 9.57 -19.89 18.48
CA THR A 52 8.15 -19.54 18.39
C THR A 52 7.93 -18.02 18.44
N SER A 53 8.74 -17.27 19.18
CA SER A 53 8.67 -15.81 19.26
C SER A 53 9.03 -15.16 17.93
N ALA A 54 10.10 -15.64 17.27
CA ALA A 54 10.47 -15.18 15.92
C ALA A 54 9.45 -15.59 14.87
N MET A 55 8.93 -16.81 14.93
CA MET A 55 7.87 -17.25 14.02
C MET A 55 6.63 -16.36 14.13
N THR A 56 6.20 -16.06 15.37
CA THR A 56 5.04 -15.21 15.64
C THR A 56 5.26 -13.79 15.12
N MET A 57 6.42 -13.18 15.41
CA MET A 57 6.77 -11.86 14.86
C MET A 57 6.76 -11.87 13.34
N GLY A 58 7.42 -12.84 12.71
CA GLY A 58 7.48 -12.96 11.25
C GLY A 58 6.09 -13.03 10.61
N ILE A 59 5.19 -13.86 11.16
CA ILE A 59 3.81 -13.99 10.68
C ILE A 59 3.05 -12.68 10.85
N VAL A 60 3.14 -12.02 12.01
CA VAL A 60 2.45 -10.75 12.27
C VAL A 60 2.92 -9.68 11.28
N PHE A 61 4.22 -9.54 11.05
CA PHE A 61 4.78 -8.59 10.10
C PHE A 61 4.36 -8.88 8.65
N LEU A 62 4.29 -10.15 8.25
CA LEU A 62 3.78 -10.55 6.93
C LEU A 62 2.29 -10.24 6.77
N CYS A 63 1.47 -10.47 7.80
CA CYS A 63 0.05 -10.13 7.74
C CYS A 63 -0.16 -8.62 7.62
N LEU A 64 0.55 -7.82 8.42
CA LEU A 64 0.49 -6.37 8.35
C LEU A 64 1.00 -5.83 7.01
N SER A 65 2.07 -6.41 6.46
CA SER A 65 2.60 -5.99 5.16
C SER A 65 1.59 -6.18 4.03
N ILE A 66 0.86 -7.30 4.02
CA ILE A 66 -0.18 -7.57 3.01
C ILE A 66 -1.26 -6.50 3.09
N ILE A 67 -1.74 -6.16 4.29
CA ILE A 67 -2.75 -5.11 4.47
C ILE A 67 -2.21 -3.77 3.95
N PHE A 68 -0.98 -3.42 4.32
CA PHE A 68 -0.33 -2.18 3.89
C PHE A 68 -0.11 -2.10 2.38
N ILE A 69 0.20 -3.22 1.71
CA ILE A 69 0.35 -3.31 0.25
C ILE A 69 -1.01 -3.27 -0.46
N LEU A 70 -2.09 -3.75 0.16
CA LEU A 70 -3.43 -3.67 -0.41
C LEU A 70 -3.96 -2.23 -0.48
N ILE A 71 -3.63 -1.38 0.49
CA ILE A 71 -4.07 0.03 0.52
C ILE A 71 -3.69 0.81 -0.76
N PRO A 72 -2.43 0.87 -1.22
CA PRO A 72 -2.07 1.63 -2.41
C PRO A 72 -2.65 0.99 -3.68
N ILE A 73 -2.88 -0.32 -3.70
CA ILE A 73 -3.57 -1.01 -4.80
C ILE A 73 -5.02 -0.51 -4.90
N VAL A 74 -5.74 -0.48 -3.77
CA VAL A 74 -7.13 -0.01 -3.70
C VAL A 74 -7.20 1.47 -4.05
N VAL A 75 -6.32 2.31 -3.48
CA VAL A 75 -6.26 3.75 -3.78
C VAL A 75 -5.97 3.98 -5.26
N GLY A 76 -4.97 3.33 -5.82
CA GLY A 76 -4.63 3.41 -7.24
C GLY A 76 -5.82 2.98 -8.10
N PHE A 77 -6.46 1.85 -7.79
CA PHE A 77 -7.62 1.37 -8.54
C PHE A 77 -8.79 2.36 -8.52
N PHE A 78 -9.13 2.92 -7.36
CA PHE A 78 -10.22 3.90 -7.25
C PHE A 78 -9.88 5.26 -7.85
N MET A 79 -8.62 5.67 -7.84
CA MET A 79 -8.16 6.93 -8.46
C MET A 79 -8.00 6.82 -9.98
N PHE A 80 -7.59 5.66 -10.50
CA PHE A 80 -7.46 5.42 -11.94
C PHE A 80 -8.73 4.93 -12.62
N ARG A 81 -9.75 4.50 -11.87
CA ARG A 81 -11.10 4.31 -12.42
C ARG A 81 -11.64 5.67 -12.86
N LYS A 82 -11.55 5.93 -14.17
CA LYS A 82 -12.12 7.09 -14.86
C LYS A 82 -13.51 7.41 -14.29
N LYS A 83 -13.64 8.56 -13.64
CA LYS A 83 -14.95 9.22 -13.55
C LYS A 83 -15.16 9.90 -14.91
N PRO A 84 -16.31 9.73 -15.57
CA PRO A 84 -16.61 10.49 -16.77
C PRO A 84 -16.42 11.97 -16.47
N GLU A 85 -15.69 12.63 -17.36
CA GLU A 85 -15.50 14.07 -17.36
C GLU A 85 -16.91 14.67 -17.26
N VAL A 86 -17.18 15.41 -16.18
CA VAL A 86 -18.41 16.19 -16.10
C VAL A 86 -18.26 17.21 -17.22
N VAL A 87 -18.88 16.91 -18.36
CA VAL A 87 -19.10 17.87 -19.44
C VAL A 87 -19.89 18.97 -18.77
N ILE A 88 -19.21 20.07 -18.44
CA ILE A 88 -19.88 21.31 -18.11
C ILE A 88 -20.59 21.67 -19.41
N GLU A 89 -21.90 21.41 -19.49
CA GLU A 89 -22.73 21.95 -20.55
C GLU A 89 -22.43 23.44 -20.60
N SER A 90 -21.74 23.86 -21.65
CA SER A 90 -21.62 25.27 -21.97
C SER A 90 -23.04 25.77 -22.19
N ASN A 91 -23.55 26.52 -21.21
CA ASN A 91 -24.80 27.28 -21.29
C ASN A 91 -24.62 28.49 -22.25
N GLU A 92 -23.78 28.38 -23.28
CA GLU A 92 -23.68 29.38 -24.33
C GLU A 92 -24.84 29.19 -25.31
N PRO A 93 -25.72 30.19 -25.45
CA PRO A 93 -26.75 30.17 -26.47
C PRO A 93 -26.09 30.03 -27.85
N LEU A 94 -26.44 28.96 -28.58
CA LEU A 94 -26.03 28.79 -29.97
C LEU A 94 -26.47 30.02 -30.78
N PRO A 95 -25.61 30.62 -31.60
CA PRO A 95 -26.00 31.75 -32.44
C PRO A 95 -27.13 31.29 -33.38
N PRO A 96 -28.17 32.12 -33.60
CA PRO A 96 -29.26 31.77 -34.50
C PRO A 96 -28.70 31.48 -35.89
N ALA A 97 -29.08 30.33 -36.45
CA ALA A 97 -28.77 30.01 -37.82
C ALA A 97 -29.66 30.87 -38.73
N SER A 98 -29.04 31.91 -39.29
CA SER A 98 -29.58 32.92 -40.24
C SER A 98 -30.42 34.04 -39.64
#